data_AF-A0A933G4U4-F1
#
_entry.id   AF-A0A933G4U4-F1
#
_cell.length_a   1.000
_cell.length_b   1.000
_cell.length_c   1.000
_cell.angle_alpha   90.00
_cell.angle_beta   90.00
_cell.angle_gamma   90.00
#
_symmetry.space_group_name_H-M   'P 1'
#
loop_
_entity.id
_entity.type
_entity.pdbx_description
1 polymer ?
#
loop_
_entity_poly.entity_id
_entity_poly.type
_entity_poly.pdbx_seq_one_letter_code
_entity_poly.pdbx_strand_id
1 'polypeptide(L)'
;MLVSIDGAAIDAAVSVLGEDADVAFTLPAWQTLYRTLVTMRAERTPVDIVTLRDDLERHGLLEKIGGVDGLVDLSERVPHPGHVEHYAKIVRDQWRRREVDAACWRAQEALKNPAVDVGEVIASLREAMQPVEAGVHDGTIQPAFIDAVDLMGEYQHMRPPVVEGLLRLGETLNVIAAAKLRKSWLVLGLLLCLAAGRSWLGFQTRRCRVLLIDNELHQETLARRIPKVMEALAIKPAEIAGRFSIESLRGRLVDIYQMSGYFKAIPAGQFDVIALDAWYRFQPRDSDENSNAAICAAYSALDRYAKQTGAAFVVVHHSSKGWQGEKRVVDVGAGAGAQARAADAHLILREHAETDCVVLEAAVRSWPPVPPAVLRWTFPVWTPAPDLKPADLRKPRAGNRGKQAEPEAPAVVIAPPWSPERFAGEFVPAAPTPRAKIIALAVAAGVKERRAEKLLGEAESLGLAYKVAVPKDKRAFYQNVPEPALDTHTHTARPPTPPRRGAEAPAGVGVGACDACSGASI
;
A
#
# COMPACT_ATOMS: atom_id res chain seq x y z
N MET A 1 15.70 29.36 -12.21
CA MET A 1 15.57 30.82 -12.01
C MET A 1 15.15 30.98 -10.56
N LEU A 2 16.09 31.36 -9.68
CA LEU A 2 15.81 31.64 -8.26
C LEU A 2 15.27 33.07 -8.15
N VAL A 3 14.31 33.25 -7.25
CA VAL A 3 13.41 34.40 -7.18
C VAL A 3 13.69 35.12 -5.88
N SER A 4 13.80 36.46 -5.92
CA SER A 4 13.93 37.38 -4.77
C SER A 4 14.97 37.00 -3.70
N ILE A 5 15.97 37.85 -3.51
CA ILE A 5 16.98 37.65 -2.45
C ILE A 5 16.40 38.19 -1.14
N ASP A 6 15.40 37.48 -0.60
CA ASP A 6 14.84 37.71 0.72
C ASP A 6 14.64 36.37 1.45
N GLY A 7 14.65 36.40 2.78
CA GLY A 7 14.60 35.17 3.59
C GLY A 7 13.36 34.31 3.33
N ALA A 8 12.19 34.91 3.08
CA ALA A 8 10.95 34.18 2.87
C ALA A 8 10.92 33.45 1.51
N ALA A 9 11.51 34.06 0.48
CA ALA A 9 11.69 33.41 -0.81
C ALA A 9 12.65 32.21 -0.71
N ILE A 10 13.73 32.33 0.07
CA ILE A 10 14.66 31.21 0.28
C ILE A 10 13.97 30.08 1.04
N ASP A 11 13.18 30.38 2.08
CA ASP A 11 12.37 29.39 2.80
C ASP A 11 11.42 28.64 1.86
N ALA A 12 10.71 29.37 0.99
CA ALA A 12 9.81 28.80 0.00
C ALA A 12 10.55 27.91 -1.01
N ALA A 13 11.72 28.33 -1.50
CA ALA A 13 12.52 27.54 -2.41
C ALA A 13 13.05 26.24 -1.76
N VAL A 14 13.62 26.35 -0.54
CA VAL A 14 14.15 25.21 0.23
C VAL A 14 13.04 24.21 0.55
N SER A 15 11.84 24.68 0.90
CA SER A 15 10.69 23.79 1.16
C SER A 15 10.29 22.92 -0.03
N VAL A 16 10.60 23.35 -1.26
CA VAL A 16 10.23 22.66 -2.51
C VAL A 16 11.36 21.81 -3.07
N LEU A 17 12.59 22.33 -3.01
CA LEU A 17 13.79 21.75 -3.61
C LEU A 17 14.58 20.88 -2.63
N GLY A 18 14.61 21.22 -1.35
CA GLY A 18 15.50 20.64 -0.33
C GLY A 18 16.77 21.47 -0.12
N GLU A 19 17.47 21.26 1.00
CA GLU A 19 18.68 22.02 1.37
C GLU A 19 19.86 21.67 0.45
N ASP A 20 20.03 20.40 0.09
CA ASP A 20 21.12 19.89 -0.78
C ASP A 20 20.74 19.89 -2.28
N ALA A 21 19.86 20.80 -2.69
CA ALA A 21 19.29 20.80 -4.04
C ALA A 21 20.05 21.68 -5.04
N ASP A 22 21.28 22.05 -4.74
CA ASP A 22 22.13 22.83 -5.64
C ASP A 22 22.34 22.09 -6.97
N VAL A 23 22.47 20.77 -6.95
CA VAL A 23 22.57 19.92 -8.15
C VAL A 23 21.33 19.99 -9.07
N ALA A 24 20.20 20.49 -8.56
CA ALA A 24 18.99 20.69 -9.37
C ALA A 24 19.17 21.81 -10.41
N PHE A 25 20.15 22.70 -10.23
CA PHE A 25 20.45 23.77 -11.16
C PHE A 25 21.48 23.34 -12.21
N THR A 26 21.25 23.72 -13.46
CA THR A 26 22.10 23.30 -14.59
C THR A 26 23.41 24.06 -14.67
N LEU A 27 23.46 25.34 -14.27
CA LEU A 27 24.68 26.15 -14.38
C LEU A 27 25.40 26.19 -13.03
N PRO A 28 26.74 25.99 -12.99
CA PRO A 28 27.53 26.00 -11.76
C PRO A 28 27.39 27.27 -10.91
N ALA A 29 27.21 28.43 -11.57
CA ALA A 29 26.94 29.70 -10.90
C ALA A 29 25.67 29.63 -10.03
N TRP A 30 24.58 29.04 -10.55
CA TRP A 30 23.32 28.89 -9.82
C TRP A 30 23.40 27.85 -8.69
N GLN A 31 24.20 26.80 -8.87
CA GLN A 31 24.46 25.82 -7.81
C GLN A 31 25.18 26.49 -6.64
N THR A 32 26.24 27.26 -6.95
CA THR A 32 27.02 28.02 -5.98
C THR A 32 26.14 29.01 -5.24
N LEU A 33 25.32 29.78 -5.98
CA LEU A 33 24.42 30.77 -5.40
C LEU A 33 23.35 30.14 -4.49
N TYR A 34 22.70 29.06 -4.92
CA TYR A 34 21.73 28.35 -4.08
C TYR A 34 22.36 27.84 -2.79
N ARG A 35 23.54 27.22 -2.91
CA ARG A 35 24.28 26.69 -1.76
C ARG A 35 24.62 27.80 -0.76
N THR A 36 25.15 28.93 -1.23
CA THR A 36 25.46 30.09 -0.38
C THR A 36 24.21 30.63 0.32
N LEU A 37 23.09 30.78 -0.39
CA LEU A 37 21.82 31.24 0.20
C LEU A 37 21.31 30.29 1.29
N VAL A 38 21.41 28.97 1.07
CA VAL A 38 21.03 27.95 2.07
C VAL A 38 21.95 28.01 3.29
N THR A 39 23.26 28.19 3.10
CA THR A 39 24.23 28.35 4.19
C THR A 39 23.93 29.60 5.03
N MET A 40 23.77 30.76 4.38
CA MET A 40 23.44 32.01 5.08
C MET A 40 22.14 31.89 5.87
N ARG A 41 21.13 31.22 5.30
CA ARG A 41 19.88 30.90 6.00
C ARG A 41 20.10 30.02 7.23
N ALA A 42 20.87 28.95 7.10
CA ALA A 42 21.18 28.03 8.21
C ALA A 42 21.90 28.75 9.37
N GLU A 43 22.76 29.71 9.03
CA GLU A 43 23.47 30.58 9.99
C GLU A 43 22.60 31.72 10.55
N ARG A 44 21.35 31.86 10.06
CA ARG A 44 20.40 32.94 10.39
C ARG A 44 20.94 34.34 10.05
N THR A 45 21.82 34.42 9.06
CA THR A 45 22.31 35.68 8.52
C THR A 45 21.21 36.32 7.67
N PRO A 46 20.82 37.59 7.89
CA PRO A 46 19.85 38.28 7.03
C PRO A 46 20.32 38.25 5.58
N VAL A 47 19.45 37.83 4.67
CA VAL A 47 19.79 37.67 3.26
C VAL A 47 19.18 38.80 2.44
N ASP A 48 20.06 39.64 1.88
CA ASP A 48 19.79 40.67 0.89
C ASP A 48 20.99 40.74 -0.07
N ILE A 49 20.93 41.60 -1.10
CA ILE A 49 21.99 41.66 -2.12
C ILE A 49 23.35 42.10 -1.57
N VAL A 50 23.37 42.93 -0.53
CA VAL A 50 24.61 43.43 0.10
C VAL A 50 25.21 42.32 0.95
N THR A 51 24.41 41.69 1.80
CA THR A 51 24.90 40.61 2.67
C THR A 51 25.31 39.38 1.86
N LEU A 52 24.61 39.06 0.77
CA LEU A 52 24.99 37.98 -0.14
C LEU A 52 26.33 38.28 -0.83
N ARG A 53 26.53 39.52 -1.31
CA ARG A 53 27.81 39.91 -1.91
C ARG A 53 28.95 39.77 -0.91
N ASP A 54 28.79 40.33 0.28
CA ASP A 54 29.83 40.32 1.30
C ASP A 54 30.17 38.87 1.73
N ASP A 55 29.19 37.97 1.80
CA ASP A 55 29.41 36.55 2.07
C ASP A 55 30.15 35.82 0.93
N LEU A 56 29.75 36.08 -0.32
CA LEU A 56 30.40 35.54 -1.51
C LEU A 56 31.85 36.03 -1.66
N GLU A 57 32.13 37.30 -1.34
CA GLU A 57 33.49 37.86 -1.34
C GLU A 57 34.33 37.23 -0.24
N ARG A 58 33.80 37.15 0.99
CA ARG A 58 34.47 36.56 2.14
C ARG A 58 34.92 35.12 1.87
N HIS A 59 34.12 34.36 1.13
CA HIS A 59 34.41 32.97 0.78
C HIS A 59 35.11 32.80 -0.59
N GLY A 60 35.44 33.88 -1.30
CA GLY A 60 36.10 33.83 -2.60
C GLY A 60 35.24 33.17 -3.71
N LEU A 61 33.91 33.27 -3.59
CA LEU A 61 32.93 32.68 -4.50
C LEU A 61 32.32 33.70 -5.48
N LEU A 62 32.50 35.01 -5.25
CA LEU A 62 31.87 36.06 -6.06
C LEU A 62 32.20 35.93 -7.57
N GLU A 63 33.45 35.64 -7.92
CA GLU A 63 33.85 35.45 -9.32
C GLU A 63 33.16 34.24 -9.98
N LYS A 64 32.79 33.21 -9.20
CA LYS A 64 32.11 32.01 -9.74
C LYS A 64 30.67 32.27 -10.18
N ILE A 65 30.09 33.37 -9.75
CA ILE A 65 28.73 33.79 -10.15
C ILE A 65 28.74 34.93 -11.17
N GLY A 66 29.90 35.33 -11.68
CA GLY A 66 30.04 36.42 -12.65
C GLY A 66 30.31 37.79 -12.03
N GLY A 67 30.84 37.83 -10.81
CA GLY A 67 31.20 39.09 -10.16
C GLY A 67 29.98 39.89 -9.69
N VAL A 68 30.19 41.19 -9.49
CA VAL A 68 29.12 42.13 -9.11
C VAL A 68 28.04 42.19 -10.19
N ASP A 69 28.41 42.13 -11.46
CA ASP A 69 27.47 42.17 -12.58
C ASP A 69 26.50 40.98 -12.54
N GLY A 70 26.96 39.79 -12.13
CA GLY A 70 26.10 38.62 -11.95
C GLY A 70 25.02 38.79 -10.87
N LEU A 71 25.30 39.55 -9.81
CA LEU A 71 24.31 39.88 -8.77
C LEU A 71 23.30 40.93 -9.23
N VAL A 72 23.74 41.91 -10.02
CA VAL A 72 22.86 42.93 -10.63
C VAL A 72 21.90 42.26 -11.60
N ASP A 73 22.43 41.40 -12.49
CA ASP A 73 21.66 40.59 -13.43
C ASP A 73 20.61 39.69 -12.75
N LEU A 74 20.92 39.19 -11.54
CA LEU A 74 20.00 38.42 -10.72
C LEU A 74 18.84 39.29 -10.22
N SER A 75 19.13 40.54 -9.82
CA SER A 75 18.13 41.46 -9.28
C SER A 75 17.14 41.96 -10.33
N GLU A 76 17.58 42.12 -11.59
CA GLU A 76 16.78 42.69 -12.67
C GLU A 76 15.84 41.68 -13.36
N ARG A 77 16.12 40.36 -13.24
CA ARG A 77 15.37 39.30 -13.94
C ARG A 77 14.18 38.72 -13.16
N VAL A 78 13.80 39.32 -12.03
CA VAL A 78 12.77 38.78 -11.12
C VAL A 78 11.38 39.37 -11.39
N PRO A 79 10.37 38.59 -11.81
CA PRO A 79 9.05 39.13 -12.14
C PRO A 79 8.17 39.45 -10.92
N HIS A 80 8.21 38.63 -9.85
CA HIS A 80 7.50 38.88 -8.58
C HIS A 80 7.89 37.84 -7.49
N PRO A 81 8.18 38.23 -6.24
CA PRO A 81 8.42 37.30 -5.11
C PRO A 81 7.30 36.28 -4.82
N GLY A 82 6.05 36.55 -5.20
CA GLY A 82 4.90 35.68 -4.91
C GLY A 82 4.86 34.34 -5.67
N HIS A 83 5.82 34.07 -6.55
CA HIS A 83 5.83 32.87 -7.40
C HIS A 83 7.01 31.92 -7.16
N VAL A 84 7.82 32.12 -6.11
CA VAL A 84 9.04 31.33 -5.84
C VAL A 84 8.77 29.82 -5.87
N GLU A 85 7.72 29.37 -5.18
CA GLU A 85 7.37 27.94 -5.16
C GLU A 85 7.08 27.38 -6.56
N HIS A 86 6.44 28.16 -7.43
CA HIS A 86 6.11 27.75 -8.78
C HIS A 86 7.39 27.52 -9.59
N TYR A 87 8.34 28.45 -9.52
CA TYR A 87 9.62 28.32 -10.21
C TYR A 87 10.51 27.23 -9.62
N ALA A 88 10.50 27.05 -8.30
CA ALA A 88 11.17 25.95 -7.63
C ALA A 88 10.62 24.59 -8.10
N LYS A 89 9.31 24.47 -8.29
CA LYS A 89 8.67 23.26 -8.87
C LYS A 89 9.17 23.01 -10.30
N ILE A 90 9.29 24.05 -11.14
CA ILE A 90 9.83 23.93 -12.50
C ILE A 90 11.28 23.42 -12.48
N VAL A 91 12.15 24.00 -11.64
CA VAL A 91 13.56 23.58 -11.52
C VAL A 91 13.65 22.11 -11.10
N ARG A 92 12.87 21.72 -10.08
CA ARG A 92 12.79 20.34 -9.61
C ARG A 92 12.35 19.38 -10.71
N ASP A 93 11.29 19.72 -11.44
CA ASP A 93 10.73 18.85 -12.48
C ASP A 93 11.71 18.70 -13.66
N GLN A 94 12.44 19.77 -14.02
CA GLN A 94 13.48 19.69 -15.04
C GLN A 94 14.69 18.88 -14.58
N TRP A 95 15.11 19.01 -13.32
CA TRP A 95 16.17 18.16 -12.76
C TRP A 95 15.78 16.68 -12.77
N ARG A 96 14.57 16.34 -12.29
CA ARG A 96 14.05 14.97 -12.31
C ARG A 96 14.05 14.35 -13.70
N ARG A 97 13.66 15.12 -14.72
CA ARG A 97 13.72 14.66 -16.12
C ARG A 97 15.14 14.28 -16.52
N ARG A 98 16.13 15.11 -16.18
CA ARG A 98 17.55 14.83 -16.47
C ARG A 98 18.07 13.62 -15.72
N GLU A 99 17.73 13.45 -14.45
CA GLU A 99 18.17 12.30 -13.65
C GLU A 99 17.60 10.99 -14.17
N VAL A 100 16.30 10.95 -14.51
CA VAL A 100 15.67 9.76 -15.09
C VAL A 100 16.29 9.43 -16.44
N ASP A 101 16.47 10.42 -17.31
CA ASP A 101 17.08 10.23 -18.62
C ASP A 101 18.52 9.68 -18.50
N ALA A 102 19.32 10.27 -17.60
CA ALA A 102 20.68 9.81 -17.33
C ALA A 102 20.71 8.39 -16.73
N ALA A 103 19.79 8.06 -15.82
CA ALA A 103 19.68 6.72 -15.24
C ALA A 103 19.31 5.68 -16.30
N CYS A 104 18.33 5.98 -17.15
CA CYS A 104 17.94 5.13 -18.27
C CYS A 104 19.10 4.93 -19.26
N TRP A 105 19.82 6.01 -19.60
CA TRP A 105 20.99 5.93 -20.47
C TRP A 105 22.10 5.04 -19.89
N ARG A 106 22.45 5.22 -18.60
CA ARG A 106 23.46 4.38 -17.93
C ARG A 106 23.06 2.91 -17.92
N ALA A 107 21.79 2.61 -17.64
CA ALA A 107 21.29 1.24 -17.65
C ALA A 107 21.35 0.63 -19.07
N GLN A 108 20.98 1.38 -20.09
CA GLN A 108 21.10 0.94 -21.49
C GLN A 108 22.56 0.69 -21.87
N GLU A 109 23.48 1.55 -21.46
CA GLU A 109 24.91 1.40 -21.75
C GLU A 109 25.49 0.16 -21.06
N ALA A 110 25.14 -0.07 -19.78
CA ALA A 110 25.58 -1.24 -19.03
C ALA A 110 25.11 -2.55 -19.67
N LEU A 111 23.87 -2.59 -20.16
CA LEU A 111 23.29 -3.78 -20.82
C LEU A 111 23.93 -4.13 -22.17
N LYS A 112 24.75 -3.24 -22.77
CA LYS A 112 25.51 -3.56 -23.98
C LYS A 112 26.64 -4.56 -23.71
N ASN A 113 27.09 -4.69 -22.45
CA ASN A 113 28.10 -5.68 -22.06
C ASN A 113 27.41 -6.97 -21.55
N PRO A 114 27.50 -8.10 -22.29
CA PRO A 114 26.82 -9.34 -21.91
C PRO A 114 27.32 -9.98 -20.61
N ALA A 115 28.47 -9.53 -20.08
CA ALA A 115 29.05 -10.04 -18.84
C ALA A 115 28.50 -9.37 -17.57
N VAL A 116 27.72 -8.28 -17.70
CA VAL A 116 27.13 -7.56 -16.57
C VAL A 116 25.90 -8.30 -16.06
N ASP A 117 25.78 -8.46 -14.74
CA ASP A 117 24.57 -9.01 -14.13
C ASP A 117 23.41 -8.01 -14.24
N VAL A 118 22.30 -8.48 -14.78
CA VAL A 118 21.07 -7.69 -14.90
C VAL A 118 20.55 -7.27 -13.52
N GLY A 119 20.80 -8.07 -12.47
CA GLY A 119 20.48 -7.73 -11.08
C GLY A 119 21.17 -6.45 -10.61
N GLU A 120 22.46 -6.29 -10.90
CA GLU A 120 23.24 -5.09 -10.57
C GLU A 120 22.75 -3.85 -11.32
N VAL A 121 22.36 -4.01 -12.59
CA VAL A 121 21.78 -2.90 -13.38
C VAL A 121 20.44 -2.44 -12.78
N ILE A 122 19.59 -3.38 -12.35
CA ILE A 122 18.32 -3.06 -11.68
C ILE A 122 18.58 -2.35 -10.34
N ALA A 123 19.58 -2.78 -9.58
CA ALA A 123 19.95 -2.15 -8.32
C ALA A 123 20.43 -0.71 -8.52
N SER A 124 21.33 -0.50 -9.48
CA SER A 124 21.86 0.83 -9.81
C SER A 124 20.77 1.77 -10.35
N LEU A 125 19.85 1.26 -11.19
CA LEU A 125 18.70 2.05 -11.66
C LEU A 125 17.79 2.46 -10.50
N ARG A 126 17.51 1.55 -9.56
CA ARG A 126 16.72 1.85 -8.36
C ARG A 126 17.39 2.91 -7.49
N GLU A 127 18.68 2.78 -7.24
CA GLU A 127 19.47 3.75 -6.47
C GLU A 127 19.46 5.13 -7.14
N ALA A 128 19.67 5.21 -8.45
CA ALA A 128 19.61 6.46 -9.20
C ALA A 128 18.19 7.09 -9.23
N MET A 129 17.14 6.28 -9.10
CA MET A 129 15.75 6.75 -9.06
C MET A 129 15.29 7.16 -7.66
N GLN A 130 15.94 6.72 -6.58
CA GLN A 130 15.58 7.08 -5.20
C GLN A 130 15.48 8.61 -4.95
N PRO A 131 16.43 9.46 -5.39
CA PRO A 131 16.35 10.91 -5.18
C PRO A 131 15.23 11.57 -6.00
N VAL A 132 14.91 11.01 -7.16
CA VAL A 132 13.79 11.46 -8.01
C VAL A 132 12.47 11.12 -7.35
N GLU A 133 12.38 9.93 -6.76
CA GLU A 133 11.26 9.46 -5.96
C GLU A 133 11.12 10.23 -4.64
N ALA A 134 12.20 10.75 -4.04
CA ALA A 134 12.19 11.38 -2.71
C ALA A 134 11.36 12.67 -2.56
N GLY A 135 10.82 13.23 -3.65
CA GLY A 135 9.77 14.27 -3.57
C GLY A 135 8.37 13.76 -3.94
N VAL A 136 8.18 12.45 -3.99
CA VAL A 136 7.02 11.76 -3.43
C VAL A 136 7.36 11.65 -1.96
N HIS A 137 6.67 12.39 -1.09
CA HIS A 137 6.93 12.45 0.36
C HIS A 137 7.61 11.17 0.89
N ASP A 138 8.94 11.21 1.04
CA ASP A 138 9.64 10.29 1.92
C ASP A 138 8.92 10.42 3.26
N GLY A 139 8.50 9.29 3.85
CA GLY A 139 7.71 9.25 5.06
C GLY A 139 8.43 9.76 6.31
N THR A 140 9.46 10.61 6.18
CA THR A 140 10.12 11.33 7.27
C THR A 140 9.16 12.35 7.87
N ILE A 141 8.36 11.86 8.82
CA ILE A 141 7.54 12.70 9.70
C ILE A 141 8.49 13.45 10.63
N GLN A 142 8.60 14.76 10.46
CA GLN A 142 9.27 15.61 11.44
C GLN A 142 8.39 15.71 12.69
N PRO A 143 8.93 15.51 13.91
CA PRO A 143 8.17 15.73 15.13
C PRO A 143 7.65 17.17 15.17
N ALA A 144 6.32 17.31 15.22
CA ALA A 144 5.64 18.58 15.42
C ALA A 144 4.81 18.44 16.70
N PHE A 145 5.22 19.15 17.75
CA PHE A 145 4.51 19.17 19.03
C PHE A 145 3.66 20.44 19.12
N ILE A 146 2.45 20.28 19.64
CA ILE A 146 1.57 21.39 20.04
C ILE A 146 1.29 21.21 21.53
N ASP A 147 1.36 22.29 22.30
CA ASP A 147 0.98 22.25 23.71
C ASP A 147 -0.52 21.92 23.83
N ALA A 148 -0.90 21.18 24.87
CA ALA A 148 -2.29 20.78 25.04
C ALA A 148 -3.23 21.99 25.20
N VAL A 149 -2.77 23.08 25.82
CA VAL A 149 -3.55 24.32 25.98
C VAL A 149 -3.73 25.02 24.64
N ASP A 150 -2.67 25.09 23.83
CA ASP A 150 -2.74 25.67 22.49
C ASP A 150 -3.67 24.84 21.59
N LEU A 151 -3.60 23.51 21.67
CA LEU A 151 -4.49 22.62 20.93
C LEU A 151 -5.97 22.84 21.32
N MET A 152 -6.26 22.95 22.61
CA MET A 152 -7.61 23.27 23.09
C MET A 152 -8.06 24.67 22.64
N GLY A 153 -7.13 25.63 22.59
CA GLY A 153 -7.37 26.99 22.09
C GLY A 153 -7.65 27.06 20.59
N GLU A 154 -6.96 26.24 19.79
CA GLU A 154 -7.09 26.16 18.33
C GLU A 154 -8.39 25.44 17.91
N TYR A 155 -8.73 24.34 18.58
CA TYR A 155 -9.86 23.48 18.22
C TYR A 155 -11.06 23.59 19.18
N GLN A 156 -11.64 24.79 19.28
CA GLN A 156 -12.78 25.06 20.17
C GLN A 156 -14.09 24.37 19.73
N HIS A 157 -14.17 23.97 18.46
CA HIS A 157 -15.36 23.37 17.88
C HIS A 157 -15.02 22.09 17.11
N MET A 158 -15.88 21.09 17.25
CA MET A 158 -15.81 19.89 16.43
C MET A 158 -16.06 20.23 14.96
N ARG A 159 -15.49 19.43 14.05
CA ARG A 159 -15.79 19.54 12.63
C ARG A 159 -17.31 19.41 12.38
N PRO A 160 -17.87 20.14 11.41
CA PRO A 160 -19.30 20.05 11.12
C PRO A 160 -19.75 18.62 10.77
N PRO A 161 -20.87 18.14 11.33
CA PRO A 161 -21.49 16.89 10.91
C PRO A 161 -22.04 17.01 9.49
N VAL A 162 -21.82 15.97 8.68
CA VAL A 162 -22.51 15.77 7.40
C VAL A 162 -23.71 14.85 7.56
N VAL A 163 -23.60 13.86 8.45
CA VAL A 163 -24.71 13.04 8.95
C VAL A 163 -24.64 13.07 10.47
N GLU A 164 -25.61 13.71 11.11
CA GLU A 164 -25.65 13.86 12.56
C GLU A 164 -25.64 12.49 13.25
N GLY A 165 -24.78 12.31 14.27
CA GLY A 165 -24.67 11.04 14.98
C GLY A 165 -23.87 9.95 14.25
N LEU A 166 -23.37 10.21 13.02
CA LEU A 166 -22.69 9.19 12.22
C LEU A 166 -21.38 9.66 11.58
N LEU A 167 -21.32 10.87 11.00
CA LEU A 167 -20.19 11.29 10.17
C LEU A 167 -19.98 12.81 10.15
N ARG A 168 -18.74 13.27 10.35
CA ARG A 168 -18.28 14.67 10.21
C ARG A 168 -17.36 14.85 8.99
N LEU A 169 -17.12 16.11 8.63
CA LEU A 169 -16.13 16.45 7.61
C LEU A 169 -14.74 15.89 7.97
N GLY A 170 -14.07 15.31 6.98
CA GLY A 170 -12.74 14.71 7.13
C GLY A 170 -12.70 13.39 7.92
N GLU A 171 -13.86 12.81 8.28
CA GLU A 171 -13.97 11.46 8.84
C GLU A 171 -14.28 10.42 7.74
N THR A 172 -14.05 9.15 8.02
CA THR A 172 -14.33 8.01 7.13
C THR A 172 -15.45 7.13 7.67
N LEU A 173 -16.47 6.87 6.82
CA LEU A 173 -17.58 5.94 7.06
C LEU A 173 -17.48 4.72 6.16
N ASN A 174 -17.45 3.53 6.74
CA ASN A 174 -17.62 2.27 6.02
C ASN A 174 -19.11 1.89 5.93
N VAL A 175 -19.55 1.42 4.75
CA VAL A 175 -20.88 0.83 4.53
C VAL A 175 -20.71 -0.62 4.08
N ILE A 176 -20.99 -1.57 4.97
CA ILE A 176 -20.71 -2.99 4.77
C ILE A 176 -21.99 -3.80 4.73
N ALA A 177 -22.12 -4.66 3.73
CA ALA A 177 -23.21 -5.63 3.65
C ALA A 177 -22.82 -6.79 2.74
N ALA A 178 -23.50 -7.92 2.90
CA ALA A 178 -23.39 -9.02 1.96
C ALA A 178 -23.68 -8.57 0.51
N ALA A 179 -23.19 -9.34 -0.45
CA ALA A 179 -23.49 -9.10 -1.86
C ALA A 179 -25.01 -9.12 -2.11
N LYS A 180 -25.47 -8.29 -3.04
CA LYS A 180 -26.89 -8.18 -3.45
C LYS A 180 -27.87 -7.62 -2.39
N LEU A 181 -27.39 -7.14 -1.24
CA LEU A 181 -28.20 -6.37 -0.26
C LEU A 181 -28.41 -4.90 -0.64
N ARG A 182 -28.29 -4.56 -1.93
CA ARG A 182 -28.68 -3.24 -2.48
C ARG A 182 -27.95 -2.04 -1.83
N LYS A 183 -26.69 -2.21 -1.38
CA LYS A 183 -25.86 -1.13 -0.80
C LYS A 183 -25.76 0.11 -1.68
N SER A 184 -25.51 -0.04 -2.97
CA SER A 184 -25.41 1.10 -3.89
C SER A 184 -26.69 1.93 -3.94
N TRP A 185 -27.87 1.32 -3.71
CA TRP A 185 -29.13 2.07 -3.58
C TRP A 185 -29.22 2.83 -2.25
N LEU A 186 -28.76 2.22 -1.16
CA LEU A 186 -28.67 2.86 0.15
C LEU A 186 -27.74 4.10 0.10
N VAL A 187 -26.54 3.92 -0.47
CA VAL A 187 -25.53 4.98 -0.61
C VAL A 187 -26.00 6.07 -1.58
N LEU A 188 -26.63 5.70 -2.70
CA LEU A 188 -27.23 6.69 -3.61
C LEU A 188 -28.31 7.53 -2.90
N GLY A 189 -29.15 6.90 -2.08
CA GLY A 189 -30.13 7.61 -1.24
C GLY A 189 -29.47 8.57 -0.25
N LEU A 190 -28.39 8.14 0.42
CA LEU A 190 -27.60 8.99 1.31
C LEU A 190 -27.04 10.22 0.59
N LEU A 191 -26.39 10.04 -0.56
CA LEU A 191 -25.77 11.12 -1.33
C LEU A 191 -26.81 12.12 -1.84
N LEU A 192 -27.97 11.64 -2.30
CA LEU A 192 -29.07 12.51 -2.73
C LEU A 192 -29.64 13.32 -1.55
N CYS A 193 -29.86 12.69 -0.40
CA CYS A 193 -30.29 13.39 0.82
C CYS A 193 -29.27 14.45 1.24
N LEU A 194 -27.97 14.14 1.23
CA LEU A 194 -26.90 15.10 1.51
C LEU A 194 -26.89 16.26 0.50
N ALA A 195 -27.00 15.98 -0.79
CA ALA A 195 -27.01 17.03 -1.83
C ALA A 195 -28.22 17.97 -1.70
N ALA A 196 -29.38 17.42 -1.34
CA ALA A 196 -30.62 18.16 -1.16
C ALA A 196 -30.76 18.80 0.24
N GLY A 197 -30.02 18.34 1.25
CA GLY A 197 -30.19 18.74 2.65
C GLY A 197 -31.46 18.14 3.28
N ARG A 198 -31.77 16.88 2.97
CA ARG A 198 -32.93 16.13 3.49
C ARG A 198 -32.46 15.11 4.53
N SER A 199 -33.27 14.85 5.55
CA SER A 199 -32.98 13.76 6.49
C SER A 199 -32.89 12.42 5.75
N TRP A 200 -32.01 11.54 6.22
CA TRP A 200 -31.78 10.22 5.62
C TRP A 200 -32.00 9.16 6.69
N LEU A 201 -33.01 8.30 6.51
CA LEU A 201 -33.37 7.21 7.44
C LEU A 201 -33.53 7.65 8.90
N GLY A 202 -33.98 8.88 9.13
CA GLY A 202 -34.12 9.48 10.47
C GLY A 202 -32.89 10.26 10.96
N PHE A 203 -31.74 10.13 10.30
CA PHE A 203 -30.56 10.95 10.56
C PHE A 203 -30.72 12.34 9.93
N GLN A 204 -30.38 13.39 10.69
CA GLN A 204 -30.28 14.73 10.13
C GLN A 204 -29.04 14.83 9.26
N THR A 205 -29.16 15.48 8.10
CA THR A 205 -28.03 15.65 7.17
C THR A 205 -27.78 17.13 6.90
N ARG A 206 -26.52 17.44 6.62
CA ARG A 206 -26.12 18.76 6.13
C ARG A 206 -26.27 18.80 4.61
N ARG A 207 -26.70 19.94 4.07
CA ARG A 207 -26.66 20.18 2.63
C ARG A 207 -25.22 20.30 2.15
N CYS A 208 -24.78 19.37 1.32
CA CYS A 208 -23.38 19.17 0.95
C CYS A 208 -23.18 19.12 -0.57
N ARG A 209 -21.96 19.39 -1.03
CA ARG A 209 -21.47 18.98 -2.35
C ARG A 209 -20.89 17.59 -2.22
N VAL A 210 -21.39 16.67 -3.01
CA VAL A 210 -21.06 15.25 -2.92
C VAL A 210 -20.51 14.75 -4.26
N LEU A 211 -19.51 13.88 -4.19
CA LEU A 211 -18.95 13.17 -5.33
C LEU A 211 -19.14 11.68 -5.14
N LEU A 212 -19.72 11.00 -6.13
CA LEU A 212 -19.70 9.54 -6.20
C LEU A 212 -18.63 9.10 -7.21
N ILE A 213 -17.64 8.35 -6.76
CA ILE A 213 -16.68 7.65 -7.62
C ILE A 213 -17.13 6.19 -7.73
N ASP A 214 -17.75 5.86 -8.85
CA ASP A 214 -18.34 4.55 -9.10
C ASP A 214 -17.43 3.68 -10.00
N ASN A 215 -17.18 2.47 -9.55
CA ASN A 215 -16.37 1.45 -10.17
C ASN A 215 -17.19 0.20 -10.50
N GLU A 216 -18.47 0.12 -10.12
CA GLU A 216 -19.28 -1.09 -10.22
C GLU A 216 -20.31 -1.01 -11.36
N LEU A 217 -20.98 0.12 -11.56
CA LEU A 217 -22.09 0.31 -12.49
C LEU A 217 -21.67 1.00 -13.79
N HIS A 218 -22.43 0.73 -14.85
CA HIS A 218 -22.33 1.51 -16.08
C HIS A 218 -23.02 2.87 -15.87
N GLN A 219 -22.53 3.92 -16.54
CA GLN A 219 -23.05 5.28 -16.41
C GLN A 219 -24.54 5.36 -16.77
N GLU A 220 -24.98 4.64 -17.79
CA GLU A 220 -26.39 4.55 -18.21
C GLU A 220 -27.28 3.93 -17.13
N THR A 221 -26.72 3.00 -16.34
CA THR A 221 -27.43 2.42 -15.20
C THR A 221 -27.60 3.47 -14.10
N LEU A 222 -26.53 4.18 -13.74
CA LEU A 222 -26.60 5.26 -12.74
C LEU A 222 -27.58 6.36 -13.18
N ALA A 223 -27.49 6.81 -14.42
CA ALA A 223 -28.38 7.82 -15.01
C ALA A 223 -29.86 7.43 -14.94
N ARG A 224 -30.18 6.12 -14.97
CA ARG A 224 -31.55 5.61 -14.79
C ARG A 224 -31.95 5.37 -13.34
N ARG A 225 -31.01 5.17 -12.42
CA ARG A 225 -31.29 4.95 -10.99
C ARG A 225 -31.54 6.25 -10.25
N ILE A 226 -30.72 7.26 -10.50
CA ILE A 226 -30.78 8.58 -9.85
C ILE A 226 -32.21 9.17 -9.87
N PRO A 227 -32.88 9.33 -11.04
CA PRO A 227 -34.20 9.94 -11.07
C PRO A 227 -35.26 9.12 -10.30
N LYS A 228 -35.14 7.78 -10.28
CA LYS A 228 -36.05 6.92 -9.52
C LYS A 228 -35.92 7.13 -8.01
N VAL A 229 -34.68 7.21 -7.52
CA VAL A 229 -34.42 7.47 -6.09
C VAL A 229 -34.86 8.89 -5.72
N MET A 230 -34.59 9.87 -6.59
CA MET A 230 -35.05 11.24 -6.40
C MET A 230 -36.57 11.32 -6.30
N GLU A 231 -37.31 10.68 -7.21
CA GLU A 231 -38.77 10.64 -7.19
C GLU A 231 -39.29 10.04 -5.88
N ALA A 232 -38.75 8.89 -5.46
CA ALA A 232 -39.14 8.22 -4.23
C ALA A 232 -38.81 9.02 -2.96
N LEU A 233 -37.75 9.84 -2.98
CA LEU A 233 -37.37 10.74 -1.88
C LEU A 233 -37.98 12.14 -2.02
N ALA A 234 -38.82 12.39 -3.03
CA ALA A 234 -39.39 13.70 -3.36
C ALA A 234 -38.34 14.82 -3.52
N ILE A 235 -37.16 14.49 -4.06
CA ILE A 235 -36.06 15.42 -4.34
C ILE A 235 -36.16 15.93 -5.77
N LYS A 236 -36.17 17.24 -5.95
CA LYS A 236 -36.21 17.87 -7.28
C LYS A 236 -34.80 18.04 -7.86
N PRO A 237 -34.62 18.00 -9.20
CA PRO A 237 -33.31 18.23 -9.83
C PRO A 237 -32.63 19.54 -9.41
N ALA A 238 -33.40 20.62 -9.23
CA ALA A 238 -32.88 21.91 -8.78
C ALA A 238 -32.28 21.88 -7.36
N GLU A 239 -32.68 20.93 -6.50
CA GLU A 239 -32.14 20.79 -5.14
C GLU A 239 -30.71 20.23 -5.14
N ILE A 240 -30.35 19.44 -6.16
CA ILE A 240 -29.05 18.77 -6.26
C ILE A 240 -28.13 19.34 -7.36
N ALA A 241 -28.66 20.23 -8.22
CA ALA A 241 -27.90 20.83 -9.32
C ALA A 241 -26.63 21.53 -8.81
N GLY A 242 -25.49 21.21 -9.41
CA GLY A 242 -24.17 21.70 -8.99
C GLY A 242 -23.67 21.15 -7.64
N ARG A 243 -24.39 20.21 -7.02
CA ARG A 243 -24.05 19.62 -5.72
C ARG A 243 -23.84 18.12 -5.76
N PHE A 244 -24.37 17.39 -6.73
CA PHE A 244 -24.10 15.97 -6.88
C PHE A 244 -23.33 15.71 -8.17
N SER A 245 -22.04 15.37 -8.03
CA SER A 245 -21.15 14.98 -9.12
C SER A 245 -20.89 13.47 -9.11
N ILE A 246 -20.63 12.90 -10.29
CA ILE A 246 -20.34 11.47 -10.45
C ILE A 246 -19.12 11.32 -11.35
N GLU A 247 -18.15 10.52 -10.91
CA GLU A 247 -17.04 10.01 -11.72
C GLU A 247 -17.23 8.49 -11.86
N SER A 248 -17.17 7.98 -13.08
CA SER A 248 -17.25 6.53 -13.32
C SER A 248 -15.92 6.00 -13.79
N LEU A 249 -15.27 5.22 -12.93
CA LEU A 249 -14.00 4.53 -13.19
C LEU A 249 -14.20 3.11 -13.71
N ARG A 250 -15.44 2.62 -13.86
CA ARG A 250 -15.72 1.30 -14.43
C ARG A 250 -15.01 1.12 -15.79
N GLY A 251 -14.19 0.08 -15.90
CA GLY A 251 -13.37 -0.21 -17.09
C GLY A 251 -11.99 0.48 -17.09
N ARG A 252 -11.75 1.40 -16.17
CA ARG A 252 -10.49 2.10 -15.91
C ARG A 252 -10.10 1.85 -14.44
N LEU A 253 -9.81 0.59 -14.11
CA LEU A 253 -9.47 0.20 -12.74
C LEU A 253 -8.17 0.89 -12.32
N VAL A 254 -8.27 1.76 -11.33
CA VAL A 254 -7.17 2.48 -10.69
C VAL A 254 -7.28 2.21 -9.19
N ASP A 255 -6.18 1.77 -8.57
CA ASP A 255 -6.15 1.51 -7.14
C ASP A 255 -6.03 2.80 -6.31
N ILE A 256 -6.27 2.68 -5.00
CA ILE A 256 -6.33 3.82 -4.07
C ILE A 256 -5.02 4.61 -4.03
N TYR A 257 -3.86 3.99 -4.26
CA TYR A 257 -2.56 4.66 -4.25
C TYR A 257 -2.32 5.42 -5.55
N GLN A 258 -2.69 4.81 -6.68
CA GLN A 258 -2.65 5.45 -7.99
C GLN A 258 -3.59 6.66 -8.09
N MET A 259 -4.67 6.68 -7.30
CA MET A 259 -5.57 7.83 -7.20
C MET A 259 -4.97 9.05 -6.49
N SER A 260 -3.75 8.98 -5.95
CA SER A 260 -3.08 10.11 -5.30
C SER A 260 -3.07 11.39 -6.14
N GLY A 261 -2.74 11.28 -7.44
CA GLY A 261 -2.76 12.42 -8.36
C GLY A 261 -4.17 12.97 -8.59
N TYR A 262 -5.17 12.10 -8.64
CA TYR A 262 -6.57 12.47 -8.81
C TYR A 262 -7.08 13.27 -7.59
N PHE A 263 -6.90 12.75 -6.37
CA PHE A 263 -7.31 13.46 -5.16
C PHE A 263 -6.50 14.74 -4.95
N LYS A 264 -5.24 14.78 -5.42
CA LYS A 264 -4.43 16.01 -5.38
C LYS A 264 -4.92 17.11 -6.31
N ALA A 265 -5.59 16.75 -7.40
CA ALA A 265 -6.20 17.71 -8.31
C ALA A 265 -7.54 18.27 -7.80
N ILE A 266 -8.15 17.66 -6.78
CA ILE A 266 -9.37 18.16 -6.13
C ILE A 266 -8.98 19.25 -5.13
N PRO A 267 -9.37 20.52 -5.32
CA PRO A 267 -9.11 21.57 -4.35
C PRO A 267 -9.76 21.28 -3.00
N ALA A 268 -9.09 21.68 -1.92
CA ALA A 268 -9.63 21.58 -0.57
C ALA A 268 -11.00 22.27 -0.50
N GLY A 269 -11.98 21.58 0.07
CA GLY A 269 -13.35 22.05 0.17
C GLY A 269 -14.09 22.12 -1.17
N GLN A 270 -13.66 21.45 -2.25
CA GLN A 270 -14.49 21.32 -3.47
C GLN A 270 -15.71 20.42 -3.23
N PHE A 271 -15.50 19.31 -2.53
CA PHE A 271 -16.55 18.39 -2.11
C PHE A 271 -16.52 18.27 -0.59
N ASP A 272 -17.71 18.14 0.00
CA ASP A 272 -17.89 17.96 1.43
C ASP A 272 -17.94 16.44 1.76
N VAL A 273 -18.42 15.62 0.81
CA VAL A 273 -18.44 14.14 0.91
C VAL A 273 -17.99 13.49 -0.40
N ILE A 274 -17.13 12.49 -0.32
CA ILE A 274 -16.69 11.66 -1.44
C ILE A 274 -17.03 10.19 -1.13
N ALA A 275 -17.83 9.56 -1.99
CA ALA A 275 -18.18 8.15 -1.88
C ALA A 275 -17.42 7.29 -2.89
N LEU A 276 -16.89 6.16 -2.43
CA LEU A 276 -16.18 5.18 -3.24
C LEU A 276 -16.99 3.87 -3.30
N ASP A 277 -17.58 3.57 -4.46
CA ASP A 277 -18.37 2.34 -4.67
C ASP A 277 -17.82 1.53 -5.85
N ALA A 278 -17.29 0.31 -5.72
CA ALA A 278 -17.12 -0.52 -4.53
C ALA A 278 -15.63 -0.66 -4.16
N TRP A 279 -15.31 -0.61 -2.87
CA TRP A 279 -13.95 -0.55 -2.32
C TRP A 279 -12.99 -1.62 -2.85
N TYR A 280 -13.47 -2.86 -3.01
CA TYR A 280 -12.61 -3.96 -3.47
C TYR A 280 -12.00 -3.71 -4.86
N ARG A 281 -12.57 -2.79 -5.66
CA ARG A 281 -12.02 -2.36 -6.96
C ARG A 281 -10.97 -1.26 -6.86
N PHE A 282 -10.84 -0.64 -5.68
CA PHE A 282 -9.79 0.33 -5.35
C PHE A 282 -8.61 -0.33 -4.63
N GLN A 283 -8.68 -1.62 -4.32
CA GLN A 283 -7.56 -2.36 -3.74
C GLN A 283 -6.56 -2.79 -4.84
N PRO A 284 -5.24 -2.79 -4.56
CA PRO A 284 -4.25 -3.33 -5.50
C PRO A 284 -4.54 -4.80 -5.84
N ARG A 285 -4.26 -5.21 -7.09
CA ARG A 285 -4.57 -6.55 -7.59
C ARG A 285 -3.93 -7.70 -6.80
N ASP A 286 -2.75 -7.45 -6.24
CA ASP A 286 -1.99 -8.44 -5.46
C ASP A 286 -2.18 -8.30 -3.94
N SER A 287 -3.12 -7.44 -3.51
CA SER A 287 -3.39 -7.25 -2.09
C SER A 287 -4.31 -8.35 -1.54
N ASP A 288 -3.93 -8.94 -0.41
CA ASP A 288 -4.82 -9.81 0.37
C ASP A 288 -5.74 -8.92 1.20
N GLU A 289 -7.04 -8.93 0.88
CA GLU A 289 -8.08 -8.20 1.63
C GLU A 289 -8.19 -8.64 3.10
N ASN A 290 -7.60 -9.80 3.47
CA ASN A 290 -7.50 -10.24 4.86
C ASN A 290 -6.20 -9.79 5.55
N SER A 291 -5.27 -9.18 4.82
CA SER A 291 -4.06 -8.60 5.40
C SER A 291 -4.40 -7.30 6.11
N ASN A 292 -4.33 -7.34 7.45
CA ASN A 292 -4.47 -6.15 8.28
C ASN A 292 -3.49 -5.05 7.86
N ALA A 293 -2.26 -5.40 7.48
CA ALA A 293 -1.26 -4.43 7.04
C ALA A 293 -1.66 -3.73 5.73
N ALA A 294 -2.20 -4.48 4.76
CA ALA A 294 -2.67 -3.91 3.49
C ALA A 294 -3.88 -2.99 3.70
N ILE A 295 -4.82 -3.39 4.56
CA ILE A 295 -5.97 -2.56 4.93
C ILE A 295 -5.50 -1.28 5.63
N CYS A 296 -4.64 -1.38 6.64
CA CYS A 296 -4.13 -0.21 7.34
C CYS A 296 -3.48 0.77 6.36
N ALA A 297 -2.61 0.30 5.45
CA ALA A 297 -1.97 1.16 4.46
C ALA A 297 -2.97 1.85 3.52
N ALA A 298 -4.02 1.14 3.10
CA ALA A 298 -5.05 1.70 2.22
C ALA A 298 -5.90 2.76 2.93
N TYR A 299 -6.25 2.55 4.21
CA TYR A 299 -6.96 3.56 5.00
C TYR A 299 -6.06 4.73 5.38
N SER A 300 -4.77 4.52 5.63
CA SER A 300 -3.81 5.62 5.77
C SER A 300 -3.74 6.49 4.51
N ALA A 301 -3.94 5.91 3.31
CA ALA A 301 -4.08 6.69 2.09
C ALA A 301 -5.39 7.51 2.09
N LEU A 302 -6.52 6.90 2.48
CA LEU A 302 -7.80 7.61 2.64
C LEU A 302 -7.70 8.76 3.64
N ASP A 303 -7.07 8.57 4.79
CA ASP A 303 -6.90 9.61 5.81
C ASP A 303 -6.11 10.80 5.27
N ARG A 304 -5.08 10.54 4.43
CA ARG A 304 -4.36 11.60 3.73
C ARG A 304 -5.26 12.34 2.74
N TYR A 305 -6.09 11.63 1.97
CA TYR A 305 -7.01 12.27 1.03
C TYR A 305 -8.13 13.04 1.74
N ALA A 306 -8.64 12.55 2.86
CA ALA A 306 -9.58 13.24 3.73
C ALA A 306 -8.97 14.52 4.31
N LYS A 307 -7.74 14.44 4.84
CA LYS A 307 -6.99 15.62 5.33
C LYS A 307 -6.74 16.64 4.22
N GLN A 308 -6.38 16.19 3.03
CA GLN A 308 -6.04 17.04 1.89
C GLN A 308 -7.27 17.74 1.30
N THR A 309 -8.35 17.00 1.09
CA THR A 309 -9.58 17.54 0.46
C THR A 309 -10.50 18.22 1.46
N GLY A 310 -10.38 17.90 2.75
CA GLY A 310 -11.33 18.29 3.79
C GLY A 310 -12.68 17.55 3.74
N ALA A 311 -12.85 16.62 2.79
CA ALA A 311 -14.09 15.88 2.59
C ALA A 311 -14.21 14.70 3.56
N ALA A 312 -15.44 14.36 3.94
CA ALA A 312 -15.73 13.06 4.54
C ALA A 312 -15.70 11.97 3.46
N PHE A 313 -15.24 10.76 3.80
CA PHE A 313 -15.21 9.64 2.87
C PHE A 313 -16.26 8.59 3.23
N VAL A 314 -17.02 8.12 2.23
CA VAL A 314 -17.97 7.00 2.38
C VAL A 314 -17.48 5.84 1.53
N VAL A 315 -17.12 4.73 2.16
CA VAL A 315 -16.47 3.60 1.48
C VAL A 315 -17.39 2.39 1.50
N VAL A 316 -17.70 1.83 0.33
CA VAL A 316 -18.69 0.74 0.19
C VAL A 316 -18.00 -0.60 0.09
N HIS A 317 -18.26 -1.50 1.04
CA HIS A 317 -17.61 -2.82 1.13
C HIS A 317 -18.61 -3.97 1.09
N HIS A 318 -18.11 -5.13 0.66
CA HIS A 318 -18.80 -6.40 0.86
C HIS A 318 -18.41 -7.02 2.20
N SER A 319 -19.37 -7.64 2.88
CA SER A 319 -19.04 -8.51 4.01
C SER A 319 -18.32 -9.77 3.51
N SER A 320 -17.55 -10.40 4.40
CA SER A 320 -17.04 -11.76 4.16
C SER A 320 -18.18 -12.73 3.84
N LYS A 321 -17.90 -13.80 3.09
CA LYS A 321 -18.87 -14.88 2.81
C LYS A 321 -19.33 -15.55 4.11
N GLY A 322 -20.54 -16.08 4.11
CA GLY A 322 -21.14 -16.78 5.25
C GLY A 322 -22.06 -15.91 6.09
N TRP A 323 -22.77 -16.53 7.03
CA TRP A 323 -23.71 -15.85 7.91
C TRP A 323 -22.96 -14.94 8.91
N GLN A 324 -23.43 -13.70 9.06
CA GLN A 324 -22.78 -12.67 9.88
C GLN A 324 -23.60 -12.28 11.11
N GLY A 325 -24.72 -12.97 11.38
CA GLY A 325 -25.71 -12.56 12.39
C GLY A 325 -25.21 -12.60 13.83
N GLU A 326 -24.26 -13.48 14.16
CA GLU A 326 -23.68 -13.60 15.50
C GLU A 326 -22.43 -12.73 15.72
N LYS A 327 -21.89 -12.13 14.66
CA LYS A 327 -20.66 -11.32 14.79
C LYS A 327 -20.96 -10.01 15.51
N ARG A 328 -19.96 -9.37 16.11
CA ARG A 328 -20.10 -7.96 16.51
C ARG A 328 -20.04 -7.08 15.26
N VAL A 329 -20.56 -5.86 15.35
CA VAL A 329 -20.60 -4.90 14.23
C VAL A 329 -19.22 -4.72 13.60
N VAL A 330 -18.19 -4.52 14.44
CA VAL A 330 -16.80 -4.31 14.02
C VAL A 330 -16.10 -5.55 13.43
N ASP A 331 -16.73 -6.73 13.54
CA ASP A 331 -16.19 -7.99 13.03
C ASP A 331 -16.86 -8.44 11.71
N VAL A 332 -17.76 -7.62 11.14
CA VAL A 332 -18.44 -7.88 9.87
C VAL A 332 -17.65 -7.28 8.71
N GLY A 333 -17.16 -8.11 7.78
CA GLY A 333 -16.27 -7.67 6.70
C GLY A 333 -15.12 -8.66 6.44
N ALA A 334 -14.53 -8.65 5.25
CA ALA A 334 -13.21 -9.27 5.05
C ALA A 334 -12.15 -8.30 5.62
N GLY A 335 -11.29 -8.78 6.52
CA GLY A 335 -10.38 -7.92 7.29
C GLY A 335 -11.08 -6.90 8.22
N ALA A 336 -12.32 -7.21 8.62
CA ALA A 336 -13.23 -6.32 9.36
C ALA A 336 -12.60 -5.62 10.56
N GLY A 337 -11.81 -6.35 11.35
CA GLY A 337 -11.18 -5.78 12.54
C GLY A 337 -10.23 -4.61 12.22
N ALA A 338 -9.44 -4.71 11.14
CA ALA A 338 -8.57 -3.60 10.73
C ALA A 338 -9.37 -2.45 10.11
N GLN A 339 -10.38 -2.75 9.29
CA GLN A 339 -11.23 -1.73 8.64
C GLN A 339 -12.05 -0.93 9.66
N ALA A 340 -12.65 -1.60 10.64
CA ALA A 340 -13.44 -0.96 11.69
C ALA A 340 -12.57 -0.13 12.64
N ARG A 341 -11.31 -0.52 12.86
CA ARG A 341 -10.34 0.27 13.65
C ARG A 341 -9.75 1.45 12.87
N ALA A 342 -9.73 1.38 11.55
CA ALA A 342 -9.19 2.45 10.72
C ALA A 342 -10.24 3.56 10.47
N ALA A 343 -11.50 3.21 10.25
CA ALA A 343 -12.58 4.17 10.05
C ALA A 343 -13.08 4.83 11.35
N ASP A 344 -13.73 5.98 11.21
CA ASP A 344 -14.40 6.72 12.30
C ASP A 344 -15.80 6.17 12.57
N ALA A 345 -16.47 5.68 11.52
CA ALA A 345 -17.77 5.06 11.60
C ALA A 345 -17.87 3.80 10.71
N HIS A 346 -18.62 2.81 11.19
CA HIS A 346 -18.79 1.52 10.55
C HIS A 346 -20.27 1.12 10.56
N LEU A 347 -20.92 1.29 9.43
CA LEU A 347 -22.33 0.97 9.20
C LEU A 347 -22.44 -0.40 8.55
N ILE A 348 -23.23 -1.30 9.14
CA ILE A 348 -23.46 -2.64 8.59
C ILE A 348 -24.93 -2.88 8.30
N LEU A 349 -25.20 -3.69 7.27
CA LEU A 349 -26.53 -4.20 6.97
C LEU A 349 -26.56 -5.73 7.07
N ARG A 350 -27.51 -6.25 7.84
CA ARG A 350 -27.77 -7.68 7.99
C ARG A 350 -29.18 -8.01 7.53
N GLU A 351 -29.38 -9.19 6.96
CA GLU A 351 -30.73 -9.62 6.59
C GLU A 351 -31.60 -9.79 7.84
N HIS A 352 -32.78 -9.18 7.81
CA HIS A 352 -33.83 -9.41 8.80
C HIS A 352 -34.66 -10.64 8.41
N ALA A 353 -35.33 -11.29 9.36
CA ALA A 353 -36.16 -12.47 9.12
C ALA A 353 -37.33 -12.17 8.18
N GLU A 354 -37.92 -10.97 8.31
CA GLU A 354 -38.90 -10.43 7.38
C GLU A 354 -38.32 -10.21 5.97
N THR A 355 -39.09 -10.58 4.95
CA THR A 355 -38.65 -10.44 3.55
C THR A 355 -38.41 -8.97 3.19
N ASP A 356 -37.40 -8.73 2.37
CA ASP A 356 -37.02 -7.38 1.91
C ASP A 356 -36.67 -6.40 3.05
N CYS A 357 -36.36 -6.91 4.24
CA CYS A 357 -35.92 -6.10 5.38
C CYS A 357 -34.46 -6.38 5.75
N VAL A 358 -33.79 -5.35 6.26
CA VAL A 358 -32.43 -5.44 6.81
C VAL A 358 -32.35 -4.74 8.15
N VAL A 359 -31.43 -5.18 8.99
CA VAL A 359 -31.05 -4.50 10.22
C VAL A 359 -29.81 -3.66 9.94
N LEU A 360 -29.92 -2.36 10.19
CA LEU A 360 -28.84 -1.39 10.15
C LEU A 360 -28.28 -1.25 11.57
N GLU A 361 -26.98 -1.45 11.71
CA GLU A 361 -26.25 -1.24 12.95
C GLU A 361 -25.03 -0.36 12.65
N ALA A 362 -24.62 0.49 13.59
CA ALA A 362 -23.44 1.33 13.44
C ALA A 362 -22.52 1.23 14.66
N ALA A 363 -21.21 1.13 14.40
CA ALA A 363 -20.18 1.41 15.39
C ALA A 363 -19.54 2.75 15.05
N VAL A 364 -19.49 3.66 16.02
CA VAL A 364 -19.03 5.05 15.84
C VAL A 364 -17.97 5.37 16.88
N ARG A 365 -16.95 6.13 16.50
CA ARG A 365 -15.85 6.55 17.39
C ARG A 365 -16.15 7.83 18.15
N SER A 366 -16.72 8.80 17.46
CA SER A 366 -16.83 10.20 17.91
C SER A 366 -18.27 10.60 18.29
N TRP A 367 -19.15 9.62 18.51
CA TRP A 367 -20.59 9.81 18.72
C TRP A 367 -21.12 8.83 19.78
N PRO A 368 -22.25 9.14 20.45
CA PRO A 368 -22.97 8.16 21.27
C PRO A 368 -23.37 6.91 20.46
N PRO A 369 -23.49 5.74 21.09
CA PRO A 369 -23.93 4.52 20.41
C PRO A 369 -25.24 4.73 19.64
N VAL A 370 -25.25 4.34 18.36
CA VAL A 370 -26.43 4.43 17.51
C VAL A 370 -27.28 3.17 17.69
N PRO A 371 -28.56 3.30 18.08
CA PRO A 371 -29.42 2.13 18.26
C PRO A 371 -29.67 1.42 16.91
N PRO A 372 -29.69 0.07 16.89
CA PRO A 372 -30.05 -0.67 15.69
C PRO A 372 -31.43 -0.30 15.16
N ALA A 373 -31.58 -0.25 13.84
CA ALA A 373 -32.84 0.07 13.18
C ALA A 373 -33.16 -0.96 12.09
N VAL A 374 -34.43 -1.33 11.94
CA VAL A 374 -34.87 -2.15 10.81
C VAL A 374 -35.23 -1.24 9.64
N LEU A 375 -34.77 -1.60 8.46
CA LEU A 375 -35.10 -0.94 7.20
C LEU A 375 -35.86 -1.90 6.31
N ARG A 376 -36.94 -1.42 5.71
CA ARG A 376 -37.72 -2.12 4.69
C ARG A 376 -37.38 -1.57 3.32
N TRP A 377 -37.10 -2.46 2.38
CA TRP A 377 -36.90 -2.12 0.99
C TRP A 377 -38.25 -1.91 0.31
N THR A 378 -38.45 -0.69 -0.18
CA THR A 378 -39.56 -0.35 -1.07
C THR A 378 -38.92 0.27 -2.29
N PHE A 379 -38.83 -0.49 -3.39
CA PHE A 379 -38.11 -0.04 -4.58
C PHE A 379 -38.49 1.41 -4.93
N PRO A 380 -37.51 2.32 -5.09
CA PRO A 380 -36.04 2.12 -5.13
C PRO A 380 -35.29 2.51 -3.84
N VAL A 381 -35.98 2.67 -2.70
CA VAL A 381 -35.43 3.22 -1.45
C VAL A 381 -35.53 2.26 -0.27
N TRP A 382 -34.69 2.51 0.73
CA TRP A 382 -34.86 1.94 2.07
C TRP A 382 -35.66 2.91 2.93
N THR A 383 -36.55 2.38 3.76
CA THR A 383 -37.38 3.16 4.68
C THR A 383 -37.32 2.55 6.08
N PRO A 384 -37.29 3.34 7.17
CA PRO A 384 -37.36 2.79 8.52
C PRO A 384 -38.64 1.97 8.75
N ALA A 385 -38.50 0.80 9.38
CA ALA A 385 -39.60 -0.10 9.74
C ALA A 385 -39.62 -0.29 11.27
N PRO A 386 -40.10 0.72 12.04
CA PRO A 386 -40.08 0.69 13.50
C PRO A 386 -41.02 -0.38 14.10
N ASP A 387 -41.91 -0.94 13.28
CA ASP A 387 -42.78 -2.07 13.60
C ASP A 387 -42.03 -3.40 13.76
N LEU A 388 -40.81 -3.50 13.24
CA LEU A 388 -39.99 -4.71 13.25
C LEU A 388 -38.87 -4.62 14.30
N LYS A 389 -38.50 -5.77 14.88
CA LYS A 389 -37.49 -5.85 15.94
C LYS A 389 -36.10 -6.09 15.35
N PRO A 390 -35.10 -5.24 15.63
CA PRO A 390 -33.72 -5.44 15.14
C PRO A 390 -33.07 -6.78 15.52
N ALA A 391 -33.52 -7.42 16.61
CA ALA A 391 -33.00 -8.72 17.05
C ALA A 391 -33.39 -9.89 16.13
N ASP A 392 -34.42 -9.73 15.29
CA ASP A 392 -34.98 -10.80 14.46
C ASP A 392 -34.18 -10.96 13.15
N LEU A 393 -32.90 -11.32 13.27
CA LEU A 393 -32.01 -11.55 12.13
C LEU A 393 -32.37 -12.84 11.37
N ARG A 394 -32.20 -12.81 10.04
CA ARG A 394 -32.44 -13.96 9.19
C ARG A 394 -31.48 -15.09 9.53
N LYS A 395 -32.04 -16.20 9.99
CA LYS A 395 -31.30 -17.44 10.23
C LYS A 395 -31.00 -18.14 8.90
N PRO A 396 -29.87 -18.86 8.77
CA PRO A 396 -29.56 -19.62 7.56
C PRO A 396 -30.62 -20.71 7.30
N ARG A 397 -31.02 -20.91 6.03
CA ARG A 397 -31.96 -21.99 5.65
C ARG A 397 -31.31 -23.37 5.88
N ALA A 398 -32.06 -24.32 6.44
CA ALA A 398 -31.60 -25.65 6.83
C ALA A 398 -31.05 -26.53 5.67
N GLY A 399 -31.30 -26.18 4.41
CA GLY A 399 -30.70 -26.86 3.23
C GLY A 399 -29.44 -26.18 2.68
N ASN A 400 -29.05 -25.05 3.24
CA ASN A 400 -27.84 -24.31 2.86
C ASN A 400 -26.89 -24.25 4.05
N ARG A 401 -26.58 -25.42 4.63
CA ARG A 401 -25.38 -25.64 5.44
C ARG A 401 -24.14 -25.56 4.52
N GLY A 402 -23.94 -24.42 3.88
CA GLY A 402 -22.59 -23.94 3.66
C GLY A 402 -22.07 -23.51 5.03
N LYS A 403 -21.33 -24.41 5.70
CA LYS A 403 -20.57 -24.17 6.94
C LYS A 403 -21.15 -23.03 7.81
N GLN A 404 -22.25 -23.31 8.51
CA GLN A 404 -22.49 -22.59 9.76
C GLN A 404 -21.30 -22.91 10.67
N ALA A 405 -20.66 -21.87 11.20
CA ALA A 405 -19.86 -22.01 12.41
C ALA A 405 -20.78 -22.65 13.45
N GLU A 406 -20.35 -23.79 13.99
CA GLU A 406 -21.03 -24.43 15.11
C GLU A 406 -21.00 -23.49 16.33
N PRO A 407 -22.00 -23.56 17.23
CA PRO A 407 -21.88 -22.93 18.55
C PRO A 407 -20.59 -23.46 19.20
N GLU A 408 -19.90 -22.64 20.00
CA GLU A 408 -18.76 -23.09 20.81
C GLU A 408 -19.18 -24.30 21.65
N ALA A 409 -18.94 -25.49 21.10
CA ALA A 409 -18.74 -26.71 21.83
C ALA A 409 -17.48 -26.50 22.69
N PRO A 410 -17.43 -27.08 23.90
CA PRO A 410 -16.29 -26.88 24.79
C PRO A 410 -15.01 -27.19 24.02
N ALA A 411 -14.10 -26.21 23.96
CA ALA A 411 -12.79 -26.24 23.33
C ALA A 411 -12.48 -27.55 22.60
N VAL A 412 -12.96 -27.69 21.36
CA VAL A 412 -12.51 -28.79 20.50
C VAL A 412 -11.10 -28.44 20.07
N VAL A 413 -10.15 -29.18 20.64
CA VAL A 413 -8.74 -29.22 20.27
C VAL A 413 -8.63 -29.22 18.75
N ILE A 414 -8.20 -28.09 18.17
CA ILE A 414 -7.74 -28.03 16.79
C ILE A 414 -6.67 -29.11 16.70
N ALA A 415 -6.88 -30.15 15.87
CA ALA A 415 -5.77 -31.04 15.54
C ALA A 415 -4.65 -30.13 15.03
N PRO A 416 -3.48 -30.11 15.70
CA PRO A 416 -2.54 -29.01 15.59
C PRO A 416 -2.22 -28.73 14.11
N PRO A 417 -2.11 -27.44 13.71
CA PRO A 417 -1.73 -27.10 12.34
C PRO A 417 -0.49 -27.90 11.96
N TRP A 418 -0.43 -28.35 10.71
CA TRP A 418 0.72 -29.11 10.22
C TRP A 418 2.01 -28.34 10.52
N SER A 419 2.78 -28.88 11.48
CA SER A 419 4.13 -28.47 11.79
C SER A 419 5.11 -29.35 11.02
N PRO A 420 6.35 -28.89 10.78
CA PRO A 420 7.38 -29.71 10.15
C PRO A 420 7.61 -31.05 10.85
N GLU A 421 7.53 -31.10 12.19
CA GLU A 421 7.70 -32.30 13.02
C GLU A 421 6.58 -33.32 12.79
N ARG A 422 5.33 -32.85 12.80
CA ARG A 422 4.17 -33.72 12.53
C ARG A 422 4.20 -34.21 11.08
N PHE A 423 4.52 -33.33 10.15
CA PHE A 423 4.61 -33.67 8.72
C PHE A 423 5.70 -34.72 8.45
N ALA A 424 6.89 -34.54 9.03
CA ALA A 424 7.98 -35.49 8.90
C ALA A 424 7.62 -36.84 9.55
N GLY A 425 7.07 -36.83 10.76
CA GLY A 425 6.68 -38.05 11.47
C GLY A 425 5.58 -38.85 10.78
N GLU A 426 4.68 -38.18 10.04
CA GLU A 426 3.53 -38.83 9.41
C GLU A 426 3.80 -39.24 7.94
N PHE A 427 4.61 -38.48 7.19
CA PHE A 427 4.77 -38.69 5.75
C PHE A 427 6.18 -39.01 5.29
N VAL A 428 7.21 -38.80 6.11
CA VAL A 428 8.60 -39.13 5.77
C VAL A 428 8.99 -40.42 6.51
N PRO A 429 9.06 -41.57 5.83
CA PRO A 429 9.38 -42.84 6.47
C PRO A 429 10.89 -43.03 6.66
N ALA A 430 11.27 -44.09 7.38
CA ALA A 430 12.68 -44.44 7.60
C ALA A 430 13.39 -44.96 6.33
N ALA A 431 12.64 -45.49 5.36
CA ALA A 431 13.20 -45.95 4.09
C ALA A 431 13.23 -44.81 3.06
N PRO A 432 14.28 -44.72 2.20
CA PRO A 432 14.37 -43.71 1.14
C PRO A 432 13.11 -43.71 0.27
N THR A 433 12.36 -42.60 0.32
CA THR A 433 11.07 -42.46 -0.39
C THR A 433 11.11 -41.29 -1.36
N PRO A 434 10.64 -41.45 -2.62
CA PRO A 434 10.64 -40.37 -3.59
C PRO A 434 9.81 -39.18 -3.11
N ARG A 435 10.32 -37.96 -3.31
CA ARG A 435 9.63 -36.70 -2.99
C ARG A 435 8.17 -36.70 -3.44
N ALA A 436 7.91 -37.08 -4.69
CA ALA A 436 6.57 -37.09 -5.26
C ALA A 436 5.58 -37.98 -4.49
N LYS A 437 6.05 -39.10 -3.93
CA LYS A 437 5.21 -40.01 -3.15
C LYS A 437 4.87 -39.43 -1.78
N ILE A 438 5.82 -38.76 -1.13
CA ILE A 438 5.62 -38.07 0.16
C ILE A 438 4.57 -36.96 0.00
N ILE A 439 4.71 -36.14 -1.05
CA ILE A 439 3.77 -35.07 -1.34
C ILE A 439 2.37 -35.62 -1.68
N ALA A 440 2.28 -36.70 -2.46
CA ALA A 440 1.00 -37.34 -2.78
C ALA A 440 0.27 -37.88 -1.53
N LEU A 441 1.00 -38.49 -0.57
CA LEU A 441 0.44 -38.97 0.69
C LEU A 441 -0.06 -37.81 1.57
N ALA A 442 0.72 -36.73 1.66
CA ALA A 442 0.31 -35.53 2.39
C ALA A 442 -0.95 -34.88 1.78
N VAL A 443 -1.04 -34.84 0.45
CA VAL A 443 -2.23 -34.34 -0.27
C VAL A 443 -3.45 -35.21 -0.02
N ALA A 444 -3.28 -36.54 -0.03
CA ALA A 444 -4.36 -37.46 0.32
C ALA A 444 -4.84 -37.30 1.77
N ALA A 445 -3.95 -36.87 2.68
CA ALA A 445 -4.25 -36.53 4.07
C ALA A 445 -4.77 -35.09 4.28
N GLY A 446 -5.06 -34.35 3.20
CA GLY A 446 -5.67 -33.03 3.25
C GLY A 446 -4.70 -31.85 3.37
N VAL A 447 -3.39 -32.07 3.23
CA VAL A 447 -2.39 -30.99 3.12
C VAL A 447 -2.42 -30.45 1.70
N LYS A 448 -2.56 -29.13 1.51
CA LYS A 448 -2.41 -28.54 0.16
C LYS A 448 -1.01 -28.81 -0.39
N GLU A 449 -0.89 -29.17 -1.66
CA GLU A 449 0.38 -29.55 -2.31
C GLU A 449 1.51 -28.53 -2.05
N ARG A 450 1.28 -27.24 -2.34
CA ARG A 450 2.24 -26.16 -2.06
C ARG A 450 2.67 -26.06 -0.58
N ARG A 451 1.77 -26.40 0.36
CA ARG A 451 2.09 -26.43 1.79
C ARG A 451 2.86 -27.69 2.17
N ALA A 452 2.56 -28.84 1.55
CA ALA A 452 3.32 -30.07 1.73
C ALA A 452 4.77 -29.90 1.24
N GLU A 453 4.98 -29.23 0.11
CA GLU A 453 6.32 -28.93 -0.40
C GLU A 453 7.09 -28.01 0.56
N LYS A 454 6.42 -26.97 1.08
CA LYS A 454 7.00 -26.06 2.06
C LYS A 454 7.34 -26.78 3.37
N LEU A 455 6.46 -27.64 3.86
CA LEU A 455 6.66 -28.42 5.08
C LEU A 455 7.78 -29.44 4.96
N LEU A 456 7.94 -30.07 3.79
CA LEU A 456 9.05 -30.97 3.53
C LEU A 456 10.39 -30.21 3.54
N GLY A 457 10.44 -29.01 2.96
CA GLY A 457 11.64 -28.15 3.03
C GLY A 457 11.91 -27.61 4.44
N GLU A 458 10.88 -27.24 5.19
CA GLU A 458 10.99 -26.84 6.60
C GLU A 458 11.50 -28.03 7.45
N ALA A 459 11.00 -29.24 7.22
CA ALA A 459 11.44 -30.46 7.89
C ALA A 459 12.91 -30.82 7.56
N GLU A 460 13.34 -30.62 6.31
CA GLU A 460 14.76 -30.75 5.92
C GLU A 460 15.64 -29.75 6.68
N SER A 461 15.22 -28.47 6.74
CA SER A 461 15.98 -27.43 7.45
C SER A 461 16.10 -27.65 8.96
N LEU A 462 15.12 -28.36 9.55
CA LEU A 462 15.09 -28.69 10.98
C LEU A 462 15.74 -30.05 11.30
N GLY A 463 16.29 -30.75 10.31
CA GLY A 463 16.90 -32.06 10.49
C GLY A 463 15.90 -33.17 10.82
N LEU A 464 14.64 -33.02 10.40
CA LEU A 464 13.55 -33.99 10.61
C LEU A 464 13.32 -34.86 9.37
N ALA A 465 13.85 -34.44 8.22
CA ALA A 465 13.90 -35.19 6.98
C ALA A 465 15.28 -35.04 6.33
N TYR A 466 15.84 -36.13 5.83
CA TYR A 466 17.17 -36.17 5.23
C TYR A 466 17.05 -36.55 3.77
N LYS A 467 17.62 -35.73 2.90
CA LYS A 467 17.68 -36.01 1.48
C LYS A 467 18.76 -37.05 1.20
N VAL A 468 18.39 -38.14 0.54
CA VAL A 468 19.28 -39.28 0.27
C VAL A 468 19.47 -39.47 -1.23
N ALA A 469 20.70 -39.81 -1.62
CA ALA A 469 21.04 -40.18 -2.98
C ALA A 469 20.88 -41.71 -3.16
N VAL A 470 19.95 -42.13 -4.03
CA VAL A 470 19.77 -43.55 -4.35
C VAL A 470 20.57 -43.89 -5.62
N PRO A 471 21.51 -44.86 -5.59
CA PRO A 471 22.29 -45.23 -6.77
C PRO A 471 21.39 -45.67 -7.94
N LYS A 472 21.64 -45.12 -9.13
CA LYS A 472 20.90 -45.34 -10.39
C LYS A 472 19.51 -44.67 -10.51
N ASP A 473 19.07 -43.85 -9.54
CA ASP A 473 17.86 -43.02 -9.66
C ASP A 473 18.21 -41.52 -9.49
N LYS A 474 17.84 -40.69 -10.48
CA LYS A 474 18.13 -39.24 -10.46
C LYS A 474 17.11 -38.41 -9.65
N ARG A 475 16.05 -39.04 -9.12
CA ARG A 475 15.01 -38.34 -8.35
C ARG A 475 15.48 -38.04 -6.92
N ALA A 476 14.90 -37.02 -6.29
CA ALA A 476 15.16 -36.70 -4.89
C ALA A 476 14.36 -37.64 -3.96
N PHE A 477 15.07 -38.35 -3.08
CA PHE A 477 14.51 -39.21 -2.04
C PHE A 477 14.71 -38.57 -0.68
N TYR A 478 13.77 -38.82 0.23
CA TYR A 478 13.84 -38.38 1.62
C TYR A 478 13.54 -39.54 2.57
N GLN A 479 14.16 -39.50 3.75
CA GLN A 479 13.89 -40.40 4.87
C GLN A 479 13.98 -39.65 6.20
N ASN A 480 13.41 -40.18 7.29
CA ASN A 480 13.41 -39.53 8.61
C ASN A 480 14.53 -40.01 9.55
N VAL A 481 15.38 -40.92 9.08
CA VAL A 481 16.56 -41.39 9.83
C VAL A 481 17.80 -40.77 9.17
N PRO A 482 18.70 -40.13 9.92
CA PRO A 482 19.97 -39.69 9.35
C PRO A 482 20.71 -40.92 8.82
N GLU A 483 21.32 -40.82 7.64
CA GLU A 483 22.26 -41.87 7.24
C GLU A 483 23.32 -42.01 8.33
N PRO A 484 23.66 -43.25 8.77
CA PRO A 484 24.76 -43.43 9.70
C PRO A 484 25.98 -42.78 9.07
N ALA A 485 26.59 -41.85 9.79
CA ALA A 485 27.91 -41.35 9.43
C ALA A 485 28.78 -42.59 9.20
N LEU A 486 29.35 -42.73 8.01
CA LEU A 486 30.42 -43.69 7.81
C LEU A 486 31.48 -43.35 8.86
N ASP A 487 31.61 -44.20 9.88
CA ASP A 487 32.64 -44.11 10.91
C ASP A 487 34.01 -44.20 10.23
N THR A 488 34.51 -43.05 9.77
CA THR A 488 35.93 -42.84 9.55
C THR A 488 36.55 -42.77 10.94
N HIS A 489 36.89 -43.92 11.53
CA HIS A 489 37.97 -44.17 12.49
C HIS A 489 37.74 -45.50 13.26
N THR A 490 37.77 -46.62 12.55
CA THR A 490 38.31 -47.88 13.11
C THR A 490 39.73 -48.05 12.59
N HIS A 491 40.70 -47.73 13.44
CA HIS A 491 42.10 -48.12 13.28
C HIS A 491 42.19 -49.64 13.43
N THR A 492 42.06 -50.37 12.33
CA THR A 492 42.66 -51.70 12.19
C THR A 492 43.86 -51.59 11.26
N ALA A 493 45.01 -51.97 11.79
CA ALA A 493 46.32 -51.89 11.14
C ALA A 493 46.32 -52.47 9.72
N ARG A 494 46.98 -51.75 8.83
CA ARG A 494 47.17 -52.03 7.40
C ARG A 494 48.22 -53.13 7.20
N PRO A 495 47.95 -54.21 6.44
CA PRO A 495 49.00 -54.93 5.72
C PRO A 495 49.26 -54.24 4.36
N PRO A 496 50.49 -54.29 3.84
CA PRO A 496 50.99 -53.38 2.82
C PRO A 496 50.43 -53.67 1.42
N THR A 497 50.18 -52.61 0.65
CA THR A 497 49.88 -52.70 -0.79
C THR A 497 51.19 -52.69 -1.59
N PRO A 498 51.40 -53.61 -2.55
CA PRO A 498 52.58 -53.63 -3.42
C PRO A 498 52.61 -52.44 -4.41
N PRO A 499 53.78 -52.12 -5.00
CA PRO A 499 54.05 -50.83 -5.61
C PRO A 499 53.43 -50.64 -7.01
N ARG A 500 53.25 -49.36 -7.36
CA ARG A 500 52.70 -48.80 -8.59
C ARG A 500 53.47 -49.21 -9.86
N ARG A 501 52.72 -49.46 -10.94
CA ARG A 501 53.08 -49.27 -12.36
C ARG A 501 51.80 -48.77 -13.04
N GLY A 502 51.75 -47.77 -13.90
CA GLY A 502 52.71 -46.84 -14.47
C GLY A 502 51.87 -45.93 -15.37
N ALA A 503 52.20 -44.64 -15.42
CA ALA A 503 51.64 -43.73 -16.41
C ALA A 503 52.72 -42.71 -16.75
N GLU A 504 53.44 -43.01 -17.83
CA GLU A 504 54.22 -42.09 -18.66
C GLU A 504 54.07 -42.66 -20.08
N ALA A 505 53.91 -41.91 -21.17
CA ALA A 505 53.72 -40.50 -21.46
C ALA A 505 53.24 -40.45 -22.95
N PRO A 506 53.08 -39.28 -23.60
CA PRO A 506 52.37 -39.14 -24.87
C PRO A 506 53.19 -39.59 -26.08
N ALA A 507 52.51 -39.96 -27.16
CA ALA A 507 53.12 -40.27 -28.46
C ALA A 507 53.32 -38.98 -29.28
N GLY A 508 54.53 -38.79 -29.81
CA GLY A 508 54.86 -37.69 -30.72
C GLY A 508 56.33 -37.55 -31.13
N VAL A 509 56.90 -38.62 -31.71
CA VAL A 509 57.98 -38.72 -32.73
C VAL A 509 59.07 -37.62 -32.85
N GLY A 510 60.35 -38.03 -32.78
CA GLY A 510 61.44 -37.31 -33.46
C GLY A 510 62.87 -37.44 -32.90
N VAL A 511 63.56 -38.53 -33.28
CA VAL A 511 65.03 -38.69 -33.55
C VAL A 511 66.07 -37.75 -32.89
N GLY A 512 67.00 -38.33 -32.13
CA GLY A 512 68.46 -38.15 -32.37
C GLY A 512 69.33 -37.35 -31.37
N ALA A 513 70.13 -38.11 -30.59
CA ALA A 513 71.51 -37.85 -30.11
C ALA A 513 71.82 -36.98 -28.86
N CYS A 514 72.44 -37.67 -27.89
CA CYS A 514 73.46 -37.33 -26.87
C CYS A 514 73.95 -35.87 -26.72
N ASP A 515 74.10 -35.37 -25.47
CA ASP A 515 75.27 -35.60 -24.59
C ASP A 515 75.15 -34.93 -23.20
N ALA A 516 75.70 -35.63 -22.20
CA ALA A 516 76.49 -35.22 -21.02
C ALA A 516 76.03 -34.15 -19.97
N CYS A 517 76.08 -34.61 -18.71
CA CYS A 517 76.79 -34.02 -17.55
C CYS A 517 76.14 -32.98 -16.59
N SER A 518 75.75 -33.50 -15.41
CA SER A 518 76.26 -33.18 -14.04
C SER A 518 76.14 -31.79 -13.39
N GLY A 519 75.71 -31.80 -12.11
CA GLY A 519 76.01 -30.83 -11.04
C GLY A 519 74.79 -30.00 -10.60
N ALA A 520 74.14 -30.24 -9.46
CA ALA A 520 74.54 -29.97 -8.06
C ALA A 520 74.46 -28.47 -7.65
N SER A 521 73.93 -28.24 -6.43
CA SER A 521 73.97 -27.00 -5.61
C SER A 521 72.95 -25.91 -6.01
N ILE A 522 72.19 -25.25 -5.12
CA ILE A 522 72.06 -25.13 -3.65
C ILE A 522 70.58 -24.83 -3.36
#